data_AF-A0A4Y9Z1Q5-F1
#
_entry.id   AF-A0A4Y9Z1Q5-F1
#
_cell.length_a   1.000
_cell.length_b   1.000
_cell.length_c   1.000
_cell.angle_alpha   90.00
_cell.angle_beta   90.00
_cell.angle_gamma   90.00
#
_symmetry.space_group_name_H-M   'P 1'
#
loop_
_entity.id
_entity.type
_entity.pdbx_description
1 polymer ?
#
loop_
_entity_poly.entity_id
_entity_poly.type
_entity_poly.pdbx_seq_one_letter_code
_entity_poly.pdbx_strand_id
1 'polypeptide(L)'
;MSTSQVAGGHKVGDLLLRVVVPSDLVAQATLNNPKVSEEAKEHSRQELSHLEQSGALDEARASRDGPKNDGNVIGGHKANLKNPNTSEAAKEQSKQFLSSKGADM
;
A
#
# COMPACT_ATOMS: atom_id res chain seq x y z
N MET A 1 -53.02 29.07 16.56
CA MET A 1 -52.30 28.03 15.78
C MET A 1 -50.82 28.33 15.91
N SER A 2 -50.07 27.35 16.42
CA SER A 2 -48.76 27.52 17.05
C SER A 2 -47.62 27.75 16.05
N THR A 3 -46.76 28.71 16.36
CA THR A 3 -45.48 29.00 15.70
C THR A 3 -44.54 27.80 15.87
N SER A 4 -44.22 27.10 14.77
CA SER A 4 -43.19 26.06 14.79
C SER A 4 -41.82 26.63 14.42
N GLN A 5 -40.93 26.42 15.37
CA GLN A 5 -39.59 26.90 15.53
C GLN A 5 -38.61 26.14 14.62
N VAL A 6 -37.73 26.89 13.96
CA VAL A 6 -36.57 26.44 13.20
C VAL A 6 -35.55 25.79 14.14
N ALA A 7 -35.16 24.55 13.84
CA ALA A 7 -34.00 23.88 14.45
C ALA A 7 -33.15 23.24 13.35
N GLY A 8 -32.39 24.08 12.64
CA GLY A 8 -31.30 23.65 11.78
C GLY A 8 -30.15 23.12 12.63
N GLY A 9 -30.20 21.83 12.95
CA GLY A 9 -29.10 21.13 13.61
C GLY A 9 -27.92 20.97 12.66
N HIS A 10 -26.85 21.70 12.93
CA HIS A 10 -25.53 21.42 12.36
C HIS A 10 -25.10 20.00 12.76
N LYS A 11 -25.26 19.02 11.87
CA LYS A 11 -24.54 17.75 11.98
C LYS A 11 -23.09 18.01 11.59
N VAL A 12 -22.31 18.33 12.60
CA VAL A 12 -20.84 18.33 12.58
C VAL A 12 -20.33 17.05 11.93
N GLY A 13 -19.29 17.22 11.13
CA GLY A 13 -18.84 16.25 10.14
C GLY A 13 -18.50 14.89 10.70
N ASP A 14 -19.21 13.88 10.21
CA ASP A 14 -18.66 12.55 10.04
C ASP A 14 -17.80 12.56 8.75
N LEU A 15 -16.72 13.35 8.77
CA LEU A 15 -15.60 13.15 7.87
C LEU A 15 -14.76 11.99 8.42
N LEU A 16 -15.42 10.84 8.65
CA LEU A 16 -14.72 9.59 8.77
C LEU A 16 -14.20 9.31 7.36
N LEU A 17 -12.97 9.76 7.10
CA LEU A 17 -12.13 9.20 6.06
C LEU A 17 -12.08 7.71 6.35
N ARG A 18 -13.08 6.97 5.85
CA ARG A 18 -12.99 5.54 5.63
C ARG A 18 -11.83 5.43 4.66
N VAL A 19 -10.63 5.31 5.21
CA VAL A 19 -9.54 4.68 4.49
C VAL A 19 -10.12 3.32 4.14
N VAL A 20 -10.61 3.20 2.91
CA VAL A 20 -11.00 1.91 2.35
C VAL A 20 -9.69 1.18 2.21
N VAL A 21 -9.24 0.59 3.32
CA VAL A 21 -8.11 -0.31 3.30
C VAL A 21 -8.61 -1.48 2.45
N PRO A 22 -7.96 -1.77 1.31
CA PRO A 22 -8.42 -2.83 0.43
C PRO A 22 -8.47 -4.12 1.25
N SER A 23 -9.60 -4.84 1.17
CA SER A 23 -9.87 -6.03 1.97
C SER A 23 -8.76 -7.07 1.89
N ASP A 24 -8.09 -7.15 0.73
CA ASP A 24 -6.87 -7.93 0.50
C ASP A 24 -5.74 -7.64 1.49
N LEU A 25 -5.48 -6.37 1.81
CA LEU A 25 -4.39 -5.98 2.72
C LEU A 25 -4.70 -6.39 4.15
N VAL A 26 -5.96 -6.29 4.56
CA VAL A 26 -6.41 -6.74 5.89
C VAL A 26 -6.30 -8.26 6.00
N ALA A 27 -6.70 -8.98 4.95
CA ALA A 27 -6.60 -10.44 4.91
C ALA A 27 -5.14 -10.92 4.96
N GLN A 28 -4.24 -10.28 4.20
CA GLN A 28 -2.80 -10.58 4.25
C GLN A 28 -2.17 -10.29 5.62
N ALA A 29 -2.53 -9.16 6.24
CA ALA A 29 -2.08 -8.82 7.58
C ALA A 29 -2.57 -9.84 8.62
N THR A 30 -3.80 -10.32 8.48
CA THR A 30 -4.37 -11.37 9.33
C THR A 30 -3.60 -12.67 9.18
N LEU A 31 -3.21 -13.06 7.97
CA LEU A 31 -2.43 -14.29 7.74
C LEU A 31 -1.04 -14.29 8.36
N ASN A 32 -0.38 -13.14 8.40
CA ASN A 32 0.97 -12.99 8.94
C ASN A 32 0.99 -12.75 10.46
N ASN A 33 -0.16 -12.45 11.06
CA ASN A 33 -0.23 -12.18 12.48
C ASN A 33 -0.22 -13.50 13.29
N PRO A 34 0.81 -13.78 14.11
CA PRO A 34 0.84 -15.01 14.91
C PRO A 34 -0.18 -15.00 16.07
N LYS A 35 -0.82 -13.86 16.36
CA LYS A 35 -1.82 -13.72 17.43
C LYS A 35 -3.26 -13.98 16.99
N VAL A 36 -3.50 -14.29 15.72
CA VAL A 36 -4.86 -14.57 15.22
C VAL A 36 -5.13 -16.07 15.17
N SER A 37 -6.39 -16.45 15.37
CA SER A 37 -6.84 -17.84 15.31
C SER A 37 -6.78 -18.42 13.91
N GLU A 38 -6.65 -19.75 13.81
CA GLU A 38 -6.63 -20.46 12.53
C GLU A 38 -7.93 -20.26 11.72
N GLU A 39 -9.08 -20.19 12.38
CA GLU A 39 -10.37 -19.89 11.73
C GLU A 39 -10.37 -18.51 11.04
N ALA A 40 -9.76 -17.50 11.68
CA ALA A 40 -9.66 -16.15 11.10
C ALA A 40 -8.71 -16.12 9.90
N LYS A 41 -7.66 -16.94 9.91
CA LYS A 41 -6.75 -17.12 8.77
C LYS A 41 -7.45 -17.84 7.63
N GLU A 42 -8.21 -18.89 7.91
CA GLU A 42 -8.97 -19.62 6.88
C GLU A 42 -9.99 -18.72 6.19
N HIS A 43 -10.76 -17.96 6.97
CA HIS A 43 -11.68 -16.96 6.42
C HIS A 43 -10.94 -15.92 5.56
N SER A 44 -9.78 -15.43 6.03
CA SER A 44 -8.96 -14.49 5.26
C SER A 44 -8.46 -15.07 3.93
N ARG A 45 -8.09 -16.36 3.90
CA ARG A 45 -7.68 -17.07 2.67
C ARG A 45 -8.84 -17.20 1.69
N GLN A 46 -10.03 -17.50 2.19
CA GLN A 46 -11.22 -17.64 1.34
C GLN A 46 -11.60 -16.31 0.69
N GLU A 47 -11.57 -15.22 1.45
CA GLU A 47 -11.82 -13.86 0.93
C GLU A 47 -10.77 -13.45 -0.11
N LEU A 48 -9.49 -13.75 0.14
CA LEU A 48 -8.40 -13.53 -0.83
C LEU A 48 -8.63 -14.29 -2.14
N SER A 49 -9.03 -15.55 -2.05
CA SER A 49 -9.35 -16.38 -3.23
C SER A 49 -10.52 -15.80 -4.03
N HIS A 50 -11.57 -15.33 -3.34
CA HIS A 50 -12.72 -14.68 -3.99
C HIS A 50 -12.33 -13.36 -4.68
N LEU A 51 -11.50 -12.54 -4.03
CA LEU A 51 -10.99 -11.30 -4.58
C LEU A 51 -10.09 -11.53 -5.80
N GLU A 52 -9.28 -12.60 -5.79
CA GLU A 52 -8.44 -13.02 -6.91
C GLU A 52 -9.29 -13.48 -8.10
N GLN A 53 -10.29 -14.33 -7.84
CA GLN A 53 -11.21 -14.82 -8.86
C GLN A 53 -12.03 -13.69 -9.51
N SER A 54 -12.36 -12.66 -8.73
CA SER A 54 -13.10 -11.47 -9.17
C SER A 54 -12.24 -10.49 -9.98
N GLY A 55 -10.91 -10.68 -10.03
CA GLY A 55 -9.99 -9.76 -10.71
C GLY A 55 -9.79 -8.42 -9.99
N ALA A 56 -10.45 -8.20 -8.86
CA ALA A 56 -10.32 -6.97 -8.05
C ALA A 56 -8.90 -6.78 -7.49
N LEU A 57 -8.16 -7.88 -7.29
CA LEU A 57 -6.74 -7.83 -6.92
C LEU A 57 -5.86 -7.27 -8.04
N ASP A 58 -6.20 -7.55 -9.29
CA ASP A 58 -5.44 -7.09 -10.45
C ASP A 58 -5.65 -5.58 -10.65
N GLU A 59 -6.88 -5.09 -10.54
CA GLU A 59 -7.20 -3.65 -10.57
C GLU A 59 -6.55 -2.88 -9.40
N ALA A 60 -6.59 -3.44 -8.19
CA ALA A 60 -5.96 -2.84 -7.01
C ALA A 60 -4.42 -2.93 -7.03
N ARG A 61 -3.85 -3.92 -7.73
CA ARG A 61 -2.42 -4.01 -8.02
C ARG A 61 -2.03 -3.06 -9.14
N ALA A 62 -2.75 -2.98 -10.24
CA ALA A 62 -2.50 -2.04 -11.33
C ALA A 62 -2.53 -0.58 -10.82
N SER A 63 -3.40 -0.27 -9.86
CA SER A 63 -3.45 1.03 -9.20
C SER A 63 -2.26 1.30 -8.27
N ARG A 64 -1.69 0.26 -7.63
CA ARG A 64 -0.51 0.37 -6.73
C ARG A 64 0.82 0.22 -7.46
N ASP A 65 0.82 -0.52 -8.57
CA ASP A 65 1.90 -0.79 -9.51
C ASP A 65 1.75 0.09 -10.77
N GLY A 66 1.05 1.23 -10.63
CA GLY A 66 1.14 2.32 -11.60
C GLY A 66 2.62 2.58 -11.92
N PRO A 67 2.93 3.03 -13.15
CA PRO A 67 4.26 2.94 -13.75
C PRO A 67 5.32 3.24 -12.71
N LYS A 68 6.10 2.22 -12.30
CA LYS A 68 7.18 2.41 -11.32
C LYS A 68 7.97 3.62 -11.79
N ASN A 69 7.92 4.71 -11.02
CA ASN A 69 8.62 5.92 -11.39
C ASN A 69 10.12 5.56 -11.42
N ASP A 70 10.70 5.38 -12.61
CA ASP A 70 12.11 5.05 -12.77
C ASP A 70 12.99 6.03 -11.98
N GLY A 71 12.56 7.28 -11.85
CA GLY A 71 13.19 8.28 -10.99
C GLY A 71 13.28 7.89 -9.51
N ASN A 72 12.27 7.24 -8.93
CA ASN A 72 12.31 6.74 -7.56
C ASN A 72 13.26 5.55 -7.41
N VAL A 73 13.31 4.66 -8.41
CA VAL A 73 14.23 3.51 -8.43
C VAL A 73 15.67 4.01 -8.53
N ILE A 74 15.96 4.90 -9.49
CA ILE A 74 17.25 5.57 -9.66
C ILE A 74 17.63 6.34 -8.38
N GLY A 75 16.70 7.09 -7.79
CA GLY A 75 16.91 7.83 -6.55
C GLY A 75 17.26 6.91 -5.37
N GLY A 76 16.57 5.76 -5.25
CA GLY A 76 16.85 4.74 -4.24
C GLY A 76 18.25 4.14 -4.38
N HIS A 77 18.66 3.77 -5.59
CA HIS A 77 20.01 3.30 -5.84
C HIS A 77 21.08 4.37 -5.54
N LYS A 78 20.82 5.65 -5.86
CA LYS A 78 21.72 6.76 -5.48
C LYS A 78 21.82 6.95 -3.98
N ALA A 79 20.71 6.83 -3.25
CA ALA A 79 20.70 6.88 -1.79
C ALA A 79 21.47 5.69 -1.18
N ASN A 80 21.35 4.49 -1.77
CA ASN A 80 22.08 3.30 -1.35
C ASN A 80 23.61 3.52 -1.42
N LEU A 81 24.11 4.21 -2.45
CA LEU A 81 25.54 4.55 -2.55
C LEU A 81 26.04 5.45 -1.42
N LYS A 82 25.20 6.35 -0.93
CA LYS A 82 25.53 7.30 0.14
C LYS A 82 25.29 6.73 1.54
N ASN A 83 24.58 5.60 1.66
CA ASN A 83 24.26 5.03 2.96
C ASN A 83 25.50 4.31 3.55
N PRO A 84 26.07 4.79 4.67
CA PRO A 84 27.24 4.15 5.29
C PRO A 84 26.92 2.75 5.84
N ASN A 85 25.65 2.44 6.11
CA ASN A 85 25.21 1.15 6.65
C ASN A 85 25.03 0.06 5.58
N THR A 86 25.37 0.33 4.32
CA THR A 86 25.20 -0.63 3.23
C THR A 86 26.54 -1.25 2.85
N SER A 87 26.53 -2.55 2.59
CA SER A 87 27.71 -3.32 2.20
C SER A 87 28.26 -2.85 0.85
N GLU A 88 29.55 -3.02 0.66
CA GLU A 88 30.24 -2.63 -0.58
C GLU A 88 29.64 -3.34 -1.81
N ALA A 89 29.32 -4.62 -1.70
CA ALA A 89 28.65 -5.37 -2.77
C ALA A 89 27.30 -4.76 -3.17
N ALA A 90 26.50 -4.28 -2.21
CA ALA A 90 25.21 -3.65 -2.49
C ALA A 90 25.38 -2.30 -3.19
N LYS A 91 26.43 -1.56 -2.84
CA LYS A 91 26.80 -0.31 -3.51
C LYS A 91 27.26 -0.57 -4.93
N GLU A 92 28.09 -1.58 -5.16
CA GLU A 92 28.56 -1.94 -6.51
C GLU A 92 27.40 -2.33 -7.43
N GLN A 93 26.49 -3.17 -6.96
CA GLN A 93 25.25 -3.50 -7.70
C GLN A 93 24.43 -2.25 -8.03
N SER A 94 24.32 -1.31 -7.09
CA SER A 94 23.60 -0.05 -7.33
C SER A 94 24.32 0.85 -8.34
N LYS A 95 25.66 0.88 -8.35
CA LYS A 95 26.43 1.61 -9.38
C LYS A 95 26.21 1.01 -10.76
N GLN A 96 26.31 -0.32 -10.89
CA GLN A 96 26.07 -1.01 -12.17
C GLN A 96 24.67 -0.74 -12.71
N PHE A 97 23.66 -0.76 -11.83
CA PHE A 97 22.29 -0.42 -12.19
C PHE A 97 22.17 1.03 -12.70
N LEU A 98 22.74 2.00 -11.99
CA LEU A 98 22.71 3.42 -12.38
C LEU A 98 23.42 3.68 -13.70
N SER A 99 24.57 3.02 -13.93
CA SER A 99 25.32 3.08 -15.19
C SER A 99 24.50 2.52 -16.35
N SER A 100 23.87 1.36 -16.17
CA SER A 100 22.98 0.76 -17.17
C SER A 100 21.77 1.64 -17.51
N LYS A 101 21.31 2.48 -16.58
CA LYS A 101 20.19 3.41 -16.79
C LYS A 101 20.62 4.77 -17.35
N GLY A 102 21.91 5.00 -17.58
CA GLY A 102 22.43 6.31 -17.99
C GLY A 102 22.22 7.40 -16.93
N ALA A 103 22.06 7.01 -15.67
CA ALA A 103 21.77 7.89 -14.54
C ALA A 103 23.00 8.13 -13.64
N ASP A 104 24.18 7.73 -14.11
CA ASP A 104 25.49 8.00 -13.53
C ASP A 104 25.64 9.52 -13.26
N MET A 105 26.10 9.88 -12.06
CA MET A 105 26.34 11.27 -11.63
C MET A 105 27.82 11.47 -11.36
#